data_AF-A0AAN4WFV8-F1
#
_entry.id   AF-A0AAN4WFV8-F1
#
_cell.length_a   1.000
_cell.length_b   1.000
_cell.length_c   1.000
_cell.angle_alpha   90.00
_cell.angle_beta   90.00
_cell.angle_gamma   90.00
#
_symmetry.space_group_name_H-M   'P 1'
#
loop_
_entity.id
_entity.type
_entity.pdbx_description
1 polymer ?
#
loop_
_entity_poly.entity_id
_entity_poly.type
_entity_poly.pdbx_seq_one_letter_code
_entity_poly.pdbx_strand_id
1 'polypeptide(L)'
;MKKGLFYDLYDRLRQVNFRSYPPDKLSGFLHGYLTVYTMVRIYPWLEADFGTPYDIHERAKEIARWYEVLVQREDLPVDPRAGCAADLMDVYQLYSDLNFLEKGVDAAYDILTPWGSDKLVLPCRTPNICRLLCNCYYFTGDVECGKLAGKLVMEALGYMRGNFQGDLLGWWDAFCLYGDVIGLMELSLEEREHLGEERLRLSVRVRQVEDEIVGGFVRMGDIFSIDTGLVFYILAKREFAACNEEYGK
;
A
#
# COMPACT_ATOMS: atom_id res chain seq x y z
N MET A 1 -3.55 28.97 -12.92
CA MET A 1 -2.41 28.06 -13.22
C MET A 1 -2.97 26.81 -13.88
N LYS A 2 -2.31 26.25 -14.90
CA LYS A 2 -2.65 24.87 -15.32
C LYS A 2 -2.32 23.97 -14.12
N LYS A 3 -3.32 23.27 -13.62
CA LYS A 3 -3.11 22.26 -12.58
C LYS A 3 -2.23 21.14 -13.17
N GLY A 4 -1.38 20.52 -12.35
CA GLY A 4 -0.41 19.53 -12.80
C GLY A 4 -1.05 18.19 -13.19
N LEU A 5 -0.24 17.26 -13.73
CA LEU A 5 -0.68 15.91 -14.16
C LEU A 5 -1.50 15.18 -13.09
N PHE A 6 -1.12 15.34 -11.82
CA PHE A 6 -1.79 14.72 -10.69
C PHE A 6 -3.24 15.19 -10.52
N TYR A 7 -3.48 16.50 -10.58
CA TYR A 7 -4.82 17.09 -10.46
C TYR A 7 -5.71 16.66 -11.62
N ASP A 8 -5.17 16.70 -12.85
CA ASP A 8 -5.89 16.24 -14.04
C ASP A 8 -6.24 14.75 -13.94
N LEU A 9 -5.35 13.92 -13.40
CA LEU A 9 -5.64 12.50 -13.14
C LEU A 9 -6.72 12.35 -12.08
N TYR A 10 -6.58 13.02 -10.93
CA TYR A 10 -7.51 12.92 -9.82
C TYR A 10 -8.94 13.30 -10.22
N ASP A 11 -9.12 14.40 -10.95
CA ASP A 11 -10.44 14.83 -11.44
C ASP A 11 -11.10 13.77 -12.32
N ARG A 12 -10.32 13.07 -13.15
CA ARG A 12 -10.82 11.97 -13.98
C ARG A 12 -11.20 10.74 -13.15
N LEU A 13 -10.43 10.43 -12.10
CA LEU A 13 -10.68 9.28 -11.22
C LEU A 13 -11.95 9.42 -10.37
N ARG A 14 -12.44 10.64 -10.13
CA ARG A 14 -13.71 10.88 -9.44
C ARG A 14 -14.92 10.25 -10.14
N GLN A 15 -14.82 10.02 -11.45
CA GLN A 15 -15.92 9.47 -12.27
C GLN A 15 -15.73 7.99 -12.61
N VAL A 16 -14.64 7.38 -12.16
CA VAL A 16 -14.29 5.99 -12.49
C VAL A 16 -15.16 5.01 -11.71
N ASN A 17 -15.62 3.95 -12.38
CA ASN A 17 -16.21 2.80 -11.72
C ASN A 17 -15.12 1.75 -11.42
N PHE A 18 -14.68 1.63 -10.17
CA PHE A 18 -13.62 0.68 -9.81
C PHE A 18 -13.97 -0.79 -10.08
N ARG A 19 -15.25 -1.14 -10.16
CA ARG A 19 -15.67 -2.51 -10.50
C ARG A 19 -15.30 -2.93 -11.92
N SER A 20 -14.94 -2.00 -12.80
CA SER A 20 -14.46 -2.32 -14.15
C SER A 20 -12.96 -2.63 -14.20
N TYR A 21 -12.23 -2.46 -13.08
CA TYR A 21 -10.80 -2.73 -13.00
C TYR A 21 -10.54 -4.11 -12.42
N PRO A 22 -9.47 -4.80 -12.86
CA PRO A 22 -9.12 -6.08 -12.28
C PRO A 22 -8.60 -5.88 -10.83
N PRO A 23 -8.85 -6.84 -9.92
CA PRO A 23 -8.54 -6.71 -8.49
C PRO A 23 -7.11 -6.31 -8.16
N ASP A 24 -6.13 -6.81 -8.92
CA ASP A 24 -4.70 -6.55 -8.75
C ASP A 24 -4.31 -5.08 -8.97
N LYS A 25 -5.17 -4.30 -9.65
CA LYS A 25 -4.94 -2.87 -9.93
C LYS A 25 -5.62 -1.94 -8.93
N LEU A 26 -6.52 -2.48 -8.09
CA LEU A 26 -7.28 -1.68 -7.14
C LEU A 26 -6.44 -1.18 -5.97
N SER A 27 -5.36 -1.88 -5.62
CA SER A 27 -4.53 -1.52 -4.47
C SER A 27 -3.89 -0.14 -4.68
N GLY A 28 -3.33 0.11 -5.86
CA GLY A 28 -2.79 1.43 -6.20
C GLY A 28 -3.85 2.54 -6.12
N PHE A 29 -5.10 2.28 -6.56
CA PHE A 29 -6.16 3.26 -6.40
C PHE A 29 -6.48 3.55 -4.93
N LEU A 30 -6.61 2.50 -4.12
CA LEU A 30 -6.86 2.62 -2.70
C LEU A 30 -5.78 3.47 -2.03
N HIS A 31 -4.50 3.07 -2.17
CA HIS A 31 -3.37 3.77 -1.54
C HIS A 31 -3.22 5.21 -2.03
N GLY A 32 -3.54 5.48 -3.29
CA GLY A 32 -3.64 6.85 -3.80
C GLY A 32 -4.69 7.67 -3.05
N TYR A 33 -5.91 7.14 -2.85
CA TYR A 33 -6.95 7.83 -2.08
C TYR A 33 -6.61 7.97 -0.59
N LEU A 34 -6.00 6.95 0.03
CA LEU A 34 -5.50 7.04 1.41
C LEU A 34 -4.48 8.18 1.56
N THR A 35 -3.59 8.32 0.57
CA THR A 35 -2.58 9.38 0.54
C THR A 35 -3.23 10.76 0.38
N VAL A 36 -4.17 10.91 -0.56
CA VAL A 36 -4.90 12.18 -0.74
C VAL A 36 -5.70 12.56 0.50
N TYR A 37 -6.36 11.60 1.13
CA TYR A 37 -7.09 11.82 2.37
C TYR A 37 -6.17 12.36 3.47
N THR A 38 -5.02 11.71 3.67
CA THR A 38 -4.03 12.13 4.67
C THR A 38 -3.52 13.53 4.38
N MET A 39 -3.19 13.80 3.11
CA MET A 39 -2.74 15.11 2.66
C MET A 39 -3.78 16.21 2.94
N VAL A 40 -5.05 15.99 2.57
CA VAL A 40 -6.13 16.97 2.80
C VAL A 40 -6.42 17.14 4.29
N ARG A 41 -6.28 16.09 5.11
CA ARG A 41 -6.42 16.22 6.57
C ARG A 41 -5.34 17.07 7.21
N ILE A 42 -4.11 16.99 6.72
CA ILE A 42 -2.97 17.80 7.21
C ILE A 42 -3.04 19.23 6.65
N TYR A 43 -3.51 19.37 5.40
CA TYR A 43 -3.59 20.64 4.67
C TYR A 43 -5.04 20.93 4.21
N PRO A 44 -5.93 21.39 5.11
CA PRO A 44 -7.37 21.49 4.82
C PRO A 44 -7.76 22.43 3.68
N TRP A 45 -6.92 23.40 3.31
CA TRP A 45 -7.20 24.28 2.17
C TRP A 45 -7.21 23.53 0.83
N LEU A 46 -6.60 22.34 0.77
CA LEU A 46 -6.62 21.48 -0.41
C LEU A 46 -8.00 20.83 -0.66
N GLU A 47 -8.97 20.98 0.24
CA GLU A 47 -10.36 20.55 0.00
C GLU A 47 -10.95 21.21 -1.26
N ALA A 48 -10.55 22.44 -1.57
CA ALA A 48 -10.98 23.15 -2.78
C ALA A 48 -10.57 22.41 -4.08
N ASP A 49 -9.47 21.64 -4.01
CA ASP A 49 -8.92 20.93 -5.16
C ASP A 49 -9.25 19.45 -5.17
N PHE A 50 -9.34 18.79 -4.01
CA PHE A 50 -9.51 17.34 -3.92
C PHE A 50 -10.86 16.88 -3.35
N GLY A 51 -11.68 17.81 -2.86
CA GLY A 51 -12.93 17.50 -2.15
C GLY A 51 -12.72 17.32 -0.65
N THR A 52 -13.81 17.11 0.08
CA THR A 52 -13.76 16.95 1.53
C THR A 52 -13.12 15.60 1.92
N PRO A 53 -12.59 15.46 3.15
CA PRO A 53 -12.14 14.16 3.66
C PRO A 53 -13.22 13.07 3.54
N TYR A 54 -14.50 13.43 3.65
CA TYR A 54 -15.62 12.52 3.47
C TYR A 54 -15.74 12.02 2.03
N ASP A 55 -15.65 12.91 1.04
CA ASP A 55 -15.73 12.55 -0.38
C ASP A 55 -14.60 11.58 -0.77
N ILE A 56 -13.38 11.88 -0.32
CA ILE A 56 -12.20 11.05 -0.58
C ILE A 56 -12.35 9.69 0.09
N HIS A 57 -12.87 9.67 1.32
CA HIS A 57 -13.12 8.45 2.06
C HIS A 57 -14.12 7.53 1.36
N GLU A 58 -15.24 8.03 0.86
CA GLU A 58 -16.24 7.19 0.16
C GLU A 58 -15.63 6.52 -1.08
N ARG A 59 -14.71 7.18 -1.80
CA ARG A 59 -13.99 6.56 -2.92
C ARG A 59 -13.14 5.37 -2.49
N ALA A 60 -12.43 5.48 -1.37
CA ALA A 60 -11.67 4.36 -0.81
C ALA A 60 -12.61 3.23 -0.32
N LYS A 61 -13.75 3.56 0.29
CA LYS A 61 -14.74 2.54 0.71
C LYS A 61 -15.32 1.76 -0.46
N GLU A 62 -15.54 2.38 -1.61
CA GLU A 62 -16.02 1.67 -2.79
C GLU A 62 -15.07 0.53 -3.19
N ILE A 63 -13.77 0.75 -3.08
CA ILE A 63 -12.74 -0.26 -3.32
C ILE A 63 -12.75 -1.31 -2.20
N ALA A 64 -12.77 -0.87 -0.93
CA ALA A 64 -12.80 -1.77 0.23
C ALA A 64 -13.99 -2.73 0.21
N ARG A 65 -15.20 -2.24 -0.11
CA ARG A 65 -16.41 -3.06 -0.28
C ARG A 65 -16.24 -4.16 -1.33
N TRP A 66 -15.42 -3.93 -2.34
CA TRP A 66 -15.10 -4.96 -3.33
C TRP A 66 -14.09 -5.98 -2.80
N TYR A 67 -13.11 -5.54 -2.02
CA TYR A 67 -12.17 -6.44 -1.36
C TYR A 67 -12.82 -7.37 -0.33
N GLU A 68 -13.88 -6.95 0.36
CA GLU A 68 -14.66 -7.86 1.21
C GLU A 68 -15.17 -9.09 0.46
N VAL A 69 -15.54 -8.92 -0.82
CA VAL A 69 -15.99 -10.04 -1.66
C VAL A 69 -14.80 -10.87 -2.14
N LEU A 70 -13.72 -10.22 -2.56
CA LEU A 70 -12.55 -10.89 -3.14
C LEU A 70 -11.76 -11.70 -2.12
N VAL A 71 -11.64 -11.21 -0.89
CA VAL A 71 -10.85 -11.89 0.15
C VAL A 71 -11.46 -13.25 0.55
N GLN A 72 -12.77 -13.40 0.39
CA GLN A 72 -13.54 -14.62 0.67
C GLN A 72 -13.54 -15.62 -0.49
N ARG A 73 -12.99 -15.26 -1.65
CA ARG A 73 -12.97 -16.12 -2.83
C ARG A 73 -11.82 -17.11 -2.78
N GLU A 74 -12.09 -18.32 -2.29
CA GLU A 74 -11.11 -19.41 -2.20
C GLU A 74 -10.54 -19.87 -3.56
N ASP A 75 -11.21 -19.54 -4.67
CA ASP A 75 -10.72 -19.80 -6.02
C ASP A 75 -9.59 -18.85 -6.46
N LEU A 76 -9.37 -17.75 -5.74
CA LEU A 76 -8.27 -16.83 -5.99
C LEU A 76 -6.97 -17.33 -5.34
N PRO A 77 -5.80 -17.07 -5.96
CA PRO A 77 -4.52 -17.36 -5.34
C PRO A 77 -4.37 -16.64 -3.98
N VAL A 78 -3.57 -17.22 -3.09
CA VAL A 78 -3.38 -16.70 -1.73
C VAL A 78 -2.81 -15.27 -1.72
N ASP A 79 -1.87 -14.96 -2.61
CA ASP A 79 -1.18 -13.67 -2.62
C ASP A 79 -2.11 -12.46 -2.89
N PRO A 80 -2.97 -12.47 -3.94
CA PRO A 80 -4.00 -11.45 -4.13
C PRO A 80 -4.97 -11.32 -2.94
N ARG A 81 -5.37 -12.45 -2.33
CA ARG A 81 -6.25 -12.43 -1.14
C ARG A 81 -5.55 -11.77 0.05
N ALA A 82 -4.28 -12.05 0.26
CA ALA A 82 -3.46 -11.39 1.28
C ALA A 82 -3.36 -9.88 1.02
N GLY A 83 -3.19 -9.46 -0.23
CA GLY A 83 -3.22 -8.05 -0.62
C GLY A 83 -4.56 -7.39 -0.28
N CYS A 84 -5.68 -8.05 -0.59
CA CYS A 84 -7.02 -7.56 -0.23
C CYS A 84 -7.22 -7.43 1.28
N ALA A 85 -6.78 -8.42 2.06
CA ALA A 85 -6.85 -8.39 3.52
C ALA A 85 -6.00 -7.26 4.13
N ALA A 86 -4.77 -7.08 3.62
CA ALA A 86 -3.91 -5.97 4.02
C ALA A 86 -4.55 -4.61 3.69
N ASP A 87 -5.07 -4.45 2.47
CA ASP A 87 -5.74 -3.24 2.02
C ASP A 87 -7.02 -2.92 2.83
N LEU A 88 -7.80 -3.93 3.25
CA LEU A 88 -8.94 -3.76 4.15
C LEU A 88 -8.52 -3.19 5.51
N MET A 89 -7.39 -3.64 6.05
CA MET A 89 -6.82 -3.09 7.28
C MET A 89 -6.27 -1.67 7.07
N ASP A 90 -5.71 -1.36 5.91
CA ASP A 90 -5.20 0.00 5.59
C ASP A 90 -6.32 1.04 5.50
N VAL A 91 -7.54 0.62 5.11
CA VAL A 91 -8.74 1.49 5.12
C VAL A 91 -9.07 2.01 6.52
N TYR A 92 -8.68 1.29 7.58
CA TYR A 92 -8.85 1.76 8.97
C TYR A 92 -8.23 3.15 9.21
N GLN A 93 -7.15 3.48 8.49
CA GLN A 93 -6.52 4.80 8.56
C GLN A 93 -7.50 5.93 8.23
N LEU A 94 -8.60 5.63 7.53
CA LEU A 94 -9.69 6.55 7.27
C LEU A 94 -10.81 6.38 8.30
N TYR A 95 -10.98 7.37 9.18
CA TYR A 95 -12.09 7.44 10.15
C TYR A 95 -12.22 6.23 11.10
N SER A 96 -11.22 5.36 11.23
CA SER A 96 -11.25 4.20 12.12
C SER A 96 -12.43 3.27 11.84
N ASP A 97 -12.69 2.96 10.56
CA ASP A 97 -13.77 2.04 10.17
C ASP A 97 -13.44 0.60 10.63
N LEU A 98 -13.87 0.28 11.85
CA LEU A 98 -13.60 -0.99 12.52
C LEU A 98 -14.16 -2.19 11.75
N ASN A 99 -15.22 -2.02 10.97
CA ASN A 99 -15.84 -3.12 10.25
C ASN A 99 -14.94 -3.64 9.11
N PHE A 100 -14.22 -2.76 8.40
CA PHE A 100 -13.22 -3.21 7.43
C PHE A 100 -11.99 -3.79 8.10
N LEU A 101 -11.56 -3.19 9.22
CA LEU A 101 -10.44 -3.69 10.01
C LEU A 101 -10.69 -5.13 10.47
N GLU A 102 -11.81 -5.39 11.13
CA GLU A 102 -12.19 -6.72 11.65
C GLU A 102 -12.18 -7.76 10.52
N LYS A 103 -12.82 -7.46 9.39
CA LYS A 103 -12.82 -8.37 8.23
C LYS A 103 -11.44 -8.60 7.64
N GLY A 104 -10.60 -7.56 7.60
CA GLY A 104 -9.22 -7.67 7.14
C GLY A 104 -8.38 -8.56 8.04
N VAL A 105 -8.51 -8.40 9.37
CA VAL A 105 -7.83 -9.21 10.38
C VAL A 105 -8.31 -10.66 10.35
N ASP A 106 -9.61 -10.90 10.33
CA ASP A 106 -10.19 -12.26 10.25
C ASP A 106 -9.66 -13.00 9.02
N ALA A 107 -9.75 -12.36 7.85
CA ALA A 107 -9.24 -12.93 6.62
C ALA A 107 -7.72 -13.15 6.62
N ALA A 108 -6.97 -12.29 7.31
CA ALA A 108 -5.52 -12.46 7.46
C ALA A 108 -5.20 -13.74 8.23
N TYR A 109 -5.88 -13.96 9.36
CA TYR A 109 -5.67 -15.17 10.14
C TYR A 109 -6.16 -16.42 9.39
N ASP A 110 -7.29 -16.38 8.68
CA ASP A 110 -7.71 -17.50 7.82
C ASP A 110 -6.64 -17.89 6.78
N ILE A 111 -5.91 -16.91 6.24
CA ILE A 111 -4.81 -17.12 5.29
C ILE A 111 -3.55 -17.67 5.99
N LEU A 112 -3.23 -17.15 7.19
CA LEU A 112 -1.99 -17.46 7.91
C LEU A 112 -2.09 -18.71 8.80
N THR A 113 -3.29 -19.18 9.16
CA THR A 113 -3.52 -20.37 10.00
C THR A 113 -4.44 -21.37 9.30
N PRO A 114 -4.01 -21.93 8.14
CA PRO A 114 -4.86 -22.81 7.36
C PRO A 114 -5.32 -24.00 8.21
N TRP A 115 -6.62 -24.33 8.10
CA TRP A 115 -7.30 -25.42 8.84
C TRP A 115 -7.40 -25.22 10.36
N GLY A 116 -7.34 -23.98 10.85
CA GLY A 116 -7.46 -23.70 12.29
C GLY A 116 -6.23 -24.14 13.09
N SER A 117 -5.06 -24.14 12.45
CA SER A 117 -3.78 -24.41 13.11
C SER A 117 -3.47 -23.34 14.15
N ASP A 118 -3.00 -23.75 15.33
CA ASP A 118 -2.50 -22.82 16.37
C ASP A 118 -1.18 -22.13 15.98
N LYS A 119 -0.63 -22.45 14.81
CA LYS A 119 0.64 -21.90 14.29
C LYS A 119 0.42 -21.15 12.99
N LEU A 120 0.96 -19.92 12.95
CA LEU A 120 1.09 -19.14 11.73
C LEU A 120 2.03 -19.83 10.74
N VAL A 121 1.69 -19.76 9.46
CA VAL A 121 2.51 -20.24 8.35
C VAL A 121 2.76 -19.12 7.35
N LEU A 122 3.85 -19.24 6.58
CA LEU A 122 4.15 -18.36 5.45
C LEU A 122 3.69 -19.02 4.15
N PRO A 123 2.48 -18.70 3.64
CA PRO A 123 1.91 -19.39 2.49
C PRO A 123 2.67 -19.10 1.19
N CYS A 124 3.25 -17.90 1.05
CA CYS A 124 4.13 -17.52 -0.06
C CYS A 124 5.12 -16.44 0.37
N ARG A 125 6.13 -16.16 -0.48
CA ARG A 125 7.15 -15.11 -0.25
C ARG A 125 6.89 -13.90 -1.13
N THR A 126 5.95 -13.05 -0.73
CA THR A 126 5.49 -11.91 -1.52
C THR A 126 5.36 -10.65 -0.66
N PRO A 127 5.40 -9.45 -1.27
CA PRO A 127 5.21 -8.21 -0.53
C PRO A 127 3.84 -8.10 0.14
N ASN A 128 2.78 -8.68 -0.44
CA ASN A 128 1.45 -8.67 0.18
C ASN A 128 1.42 -9.47 1.48
N ILE A 129 2.10 -10.63 1.55
CA ILE A 129 2.23 -11.38 2.80
C ILE A 129 3.03 -10.59 3.83
N CYS A 130 4.09 -9.89 3.39
CA CYS A 130 4.83 -9.00 4.29
C CYS A 130 3.93 -7.92 4.89
N ARG A 131 3.15 -7.24 4.03
CA ARG A 131 2.21 -6.19 4.45
C ARG A 131 1.14 -6.73 5.39
N LEU A 132 0.57 -7.90 5.07
CA LEU A 132 -0.40 -8.60 5.90
C LEU A 132 0.15 -8.84 7.31
N LEU A 133 1.35 -9.41 7.43
CA LEU A 133 2.00 -9.67 8.71
C LEU A 133 2.31 -8.39 9.49
N CYS A 134 2.77 -7.33 8.81
CA CYS A 134 3.02 -6.03 9.45
C CYS A 134 1.73 -5.44 10.02
N ASN A 135 0.63 -5.48 9.25
CA ASN A 135 -0.67 -4.98 9.69
C ASN A 135 -1.22 -5.82 10.85
N CYS A 136 -1.13 -7.15 10.78
CA CYS A 136 -1.51 -8.00 11.91
C CYS A 136 -0.73 -7.64 13.18
N TYR A 137 0.61 -7.51 13.11
CA TYR A 137 1.40 -7.06 14.25
C TYR A 137 0.94 -5.70 14.78
N TYR A 138 0.74 -4.71 13.90
CA TYR A 138 0.32 -3.36 14.29
C TYR A 138 -1.03 -3.35 15.03
N PHE A 139 -2.02 -4.09 14.53
CA PHE A 139 -3.38 -4.07 15.05
C PHE A 139 -3.63 -5.04 16.20
N THR A 140 -2.94 -6.17 16.26
CA THR A 140 -3.19 -7.22 17.28
C THR A 140 -2.06 -7.37 18.29
N GLY A 141 -0.88 -6.82 18.02
CA GLY A 141 0.32 -7.03 18.85
C GLY A 141 0.88 -8.45 18.76
N ASP A 142 0.47 -9.25 17.77
CA ASP A 142 0.96 -10.61 17.58
C ASP A 142 2.43 -10.61 17.13
N VAL A 143 3.31 -10.83 18.11
CA VAL A 143 4.77 -10.81 17.94
C VAL A 143 5.25 -11.85 16.92
N GLU A 144 4.52 -12.96 16.73
CA GLU A 144 4.92 -13.96 15.74
C GLU A 144 4.74 -13.42 14.31
N CYS A 145 3.71 -12.61 14.06
CA CYS A 145 3.58 -11.88 12.80
C CYS A 145 4.80 -10.97 12.55
N GLY A 146 5.25 -10.23 13.58
CA GLY A 146 6.43 -9.37 13.49
C GLY A 146 7.71 -10.13 13.16
N LYS A 147 7.94 -11.28 13.79
CA LYS A 147 9.10 -12.16 13.51
C LYS A 147 9.06 -12.73 12.10
N LEU A 148 7.89 -13.17 11.64
CA LEU A 148 7.73 -13.71 10.29
C LEU A 148 7.94 -12.64 9.22
N ALA A 149 7.41 -11.43 9.44
CA ALA A 149 7.67 -10.28 8.57
C ALA A 149 9.18 -9.95 8.51
N GLY A 150 9.86 -9.92 9.65
CA GLY A 150 11.30 -9.68 9.71
C GLY A 150 12.12 -10.70 8.92
N LYS A 151 11.82 -11.99 9.05
CA LYS A 151 12.46 -13.06 8.24
C LYS A 151 12.25 -12.81 6.75
N LEU A 152 11.02 -12.50 6.36
CA LEU A 152 10.65 -12.27 4.97
C LEU A 152 11.37 -11.05 4.36
N VAL A 153 11.47 -9.96 5.13
CA VAL A 153 12.20 -8.74 4.72
C VAL A 153 13.68 -9.04 4.51
N MET A 154 14.31 -9.76 5.45
CA MET A 154 15.73 -10.10 5.34
C MET A 154 16.01 -11.01 4.14
N GLU A 155 15.15 -12.00 3.88
CA GLU A 155 15.23 -12.84 2.67
C GLU A 155 15.13 -11.99 1.40
N ALA A 156 14.12 -11.11 1.33
CA ALA A 156 13.85 -10.26 0.19
C ALA A 156 15.00 -9.26 -0.09
N LEU A 157 15.56 -8.63 0.96
CA LEU A 157 16.73 -7.76 0.84
C LEU A 157 17.94 -8.52 0.27
N GLY A 158 18.14 -9.77 0.67
CA GLY A 158 19.16 -10.64 0.11
C GLY A 158 19.01 -10.82 -1.41
N TYR A 159 17.80 -11.08 -1.89
CA TYR A 159 17.52 -11.20 -3.33
C TYR A 159 17.68 -9.88 -4.10
N MET A 160 17.40 -8.74 -3.45
CA MET A 160 17.47 -7.40 -4.05
C MET A 160 18.87 -6.80 -4.18
N ARG A 161 19.89 -7.44 -3.60
CA ARG A 161 21.30 -7.07 -3.86
C ARG A 161 21.79 -7.55 -5.23
N GLY A 162 21.06 -8.45 -5.89
CA GLY A 162 21.33 -8.90 -7.26
C GLY A 162 20.47 -8.21 -8.32
N ASN A 163 20.38 -8.82 -9.52
CA ASN A 163 19.48 -8.38 -10.58
C ASN A 163 18.03 -8.84 -10.31
N PHE A 164 17.42 -8.29 -9.26
CA PHE A 164 16.05 -8.62 -8.86
C PHE A 164 15.06 -8.26 -9.97
N GLN A 165 14.33 -9.29 -10.43
CA GLN A 165 13.29 -9.21 -11.47
C GLN A 165 11.86 -9.26 -10.89
N GLY A 166 11.70 -9.35 -9.56
CA GLY A 166 10.40 -9.38 -8.91
C GLY A 166 9.77 -7.99 -8.73
N ASP A 167 8.64 -7.94 -8.03
CA ASP A 167 7.87 -6.72 -7.76
C ASP A 167 8.62 -5.75 -6.82
N LEU A 168 9.50 -4.92 -7.40
CA LEU A 168 10.33 -3.98 -6.65
C LEU A 168 9.49 -2.96 -5.86
N LEU A 169 8.38 -2.48 -6.43
CA LEU A 169 7.58 -1.44 -5.82
C LEU A 169 6.74 -2.00 -4.66
N GLY A 170 6.11 -3.15 -4.83
CA GLY A 170 5.40 -3.81 -3.73
C GLY A 170 6.34 -4.15 -2.57
N TRP A 171 7.55 -4.63 -2.87
CA TRP A 171 8.55 -4.88 -1.84
C TRP A 171 9.08 -3.61 -1.16
N TRP A 172 9.27 -2.53 -1.91
CA TRP A 172 9.61 -1.23 -1.35
C TRP A 172 8.57 -0.78 -0.33
N ASP A 173 7.28 -0.82 -0.70
CA ASP A 173 6.19 -0.43 0.20
C ASP A 173 6.13 -1.34 1.44
N ALA A 174 6.31 -2.65 1.26
CA ALA A 174 6.39 -3.60 2.37
C ALA A 174 7.59 -3.33 3.31
N PHE A 175 8.75 -2.95 2.77
CA PHE A 175 9.92 -2.61 3.57
C PHE A 175 9.76 -1.31 4.34
N CYS A 176 9.14 -0.30 3.72
CA CYS A 176 8.74 0.93 4.38
C CYS A 176 7.78 0.64 5.54
N LEU A 177 6.72 -0.13 5.30
CA LEU A 177 5.78 -0.50 6.35
C LEU A 177 6.46 -1.29 7.49
N TYR A 178 7.26 -2.30 7.17
CA TYR A 178 7.97 -3.11 8.16
C TYR A 178 8.83 -2.26 9.09
N GLY A 179 9.69 -1.41 8.54
CA GLY A 179 10.58 -0.63 9.40
C GLY A 179 9.84 0.47 10.18
N ASP A 180 8.72 0.99 9.65
CA ASP A 180 7.94 2.02 10.33
C ASP A 180 7.07 1.45 11.47
N VAL A 181 6.63 0.19 11.34
CA VAL A 181 5.78 -0.49 12.33
C VAL A 181 6.61 -1.35 13.28
N ILE A 182 7.38 -2.30 12.75
CA ILE A 182 8.09 -3.33 13.51
C ILE A 182 9.52 -2.89 13.79
N GLY A 183 10.20 -2.34 12.78
CA GLY A 183 11.62 -1.96 12.89
C GLY A 183 11.91 -0.96 14.01
N LEU A 184 10.99 -0.03 14.25
CA LEU A 184 11.10 0.94 15.34
C LEU A 184 10.89 0.35 16.74
N MET A 185 10.22 -0.80 16.86
CA MET A 185 9.85 -1.39 18.15
C MET A 185 10.75 -2.58 18.52
N GLU A 186 11.04 -3.46 17.56
CA GLU A 186 11.64 -4.77 17.82
C GLU A 186 13.13 -4.87 17.49
N LEU A 187 13.65 -4.04 16.57
CA LEU A 187 15.04 -4.14 16.11
C LEU A 187 16.02 -3.42 17.04
N SER A 188 17.23 -3.97 17.15
CA SER A 188 18.39 -3.29 17.75
C SER A 188 18.81 -2.06 16.94
N LEU A 189 19.64 -1.19 17.53
CA LEU A 189 20.12 0.01 16.83
C LEU A 189 20.90 -0.33 15.55
N GLU A 190 21.78 -1.33 15.62
CA GLU A 190 22.60 -1.79 14.49
C GLU A 190 21.72 -2.32 13.34
N GLU A 191 20.67 -3.09 13.67
CA GLU A 191 19.72 -3.59 12.67
C GLU A 191 18.88 -2.47 12.05
N ARG A 192 18.52 -1.44 12.81
CA ARG A 192 17.81 -0.26 12.30
C ARG A 192 18.70 0.55 11.36
N GLU A 193 19.96 0.76 11.72
CA GLU A 193 20.94 1.44 10.85
C GLU A 193 21.10 0.68 9.54
N HIS A 194 21.29 -0.64 9.61
CA HIS A 194 21.41 -1.50 8.42
C HIS A 194 20.17 -1.41 7.52
N LEU A 195 18.97 -1.47 8.11
CA LEU A 195 17.73 -1.33 7.37
C LEU A 195 17.61 0.06 6.72
N GLY A 196 18.05 1.11 7.42
CA GLY A 196 18.11 2.48 6.90
C GLY A 196 19.03 2.62 5.69
N GLU A 197 20.22 2.00 5.74
CA GLU A 197 21.16 1.96 4.61
C GLU A 197 20.57 1.25 3.39
N GLU A 198 19.93 0.10 3.59
CA GLU A 198 19.26 -0.64 2.51
C GLU A 198 18.10 0.16 1.91
N ARG A 199 17.32 0.86 2.74
CA ARG A 199 16.26 1.77 2.26
C ARG A 199 16.82 2.88 1.39
N LEU A 200 17.89 3.55 1.83
CA LEU A 200 18.54 4.61 1.05
C LEU A 200 19.04 4.07 -0.30
N ARG A 201 19.69 2.90 -0.30
CA ARG A 201 20.16 2.23 -1.52
C ARG A 201 19.02 1.93 -2.49
N LEU A 202 17.92 1.35 -2.01
CA LEU A 202 16.79 0.97 -2.85
C LEU A 202 15.99 2.18 -3.35
N SER A 203 15.91 3.26 -2.57
CA SER A 203 15.12 4.45 -2.90
C SER A 203 15.48 5.07 -4.26
N VAL A 204 16.77 5.04 -4.63
CA VAL A 204 17.26 5.55 -5.92
C VAL A 204 16.69 4.73 -7.07
N ARG A 205 16.74 3.40 -6.97
CA ARG A 205 16.21 2.49 -7.98
C ARG A 205 14.69 2.56 -8.06
N VAL A 206 14.02 2.65 -6.92
CA VAL A 206 12.55 2.82 -6.84
C VAL A 206 12.14 4.10 -7.55
N ARG A 207 12.80 5.23 -7.27
CA ARG A 207 12.51 6.51 -7.93
C ARG A 207 12.66 6.42 -9.46
N GLN A 208 13.72 5.76 -9.94
CA GLN A 208 13.91 5.54 -11.38
C GLN A 208 12.75 4.75 -12.00
N VAL A 209 12.33 3.65 -11.37
CA VAL A 209 11.20 2.83 -11.85
C VAL A 209 9.88 3.62 -11.81
N GLU A 210 9.63 4.38 -10.74
CA GLU A 210 8.46 5.26 -10.66
C GLU A 210 8.46 6.32 -11.78
N ASP A 211 9.61 6.94 -12.07
CA ASP A 211 9.75 7.92 -13.16
C ASP A 211 9.51 7.29 -14.55
N GLU A 212 9.97 6.07 -14.77
CA GLU A 212 9.72 5.32 -16.00
C GLU A 212 8.22 5.02 -16.19
N ILE A 213 7.54 4.59 -15.13
CA ILE A 213 6.09 4.30 -15.12
C ILE A 213 5.29 5.57 -15.41
N VAL A 214 5.56 6.67 -14.69
CA VAL A 214 4.88 7.95 -14.90
C VAL A 214 5.18 8.49 -16.30
N GLY A 215 6.44 8.42 -16.75
CA GLY A 215 6.82 8.83 -18.11
C GLY A 215 6.13 8.00 -19.19
N GLY A 216 5.96 6.70 -18.98
CA GLY A 216 5.19 5.80 -19.85
C GLY A 216 3.72 6.21 -19.94
N PHE A 217 3.10 6.48 -18.79
CA PHE A 217 1.71 6.95 -18.71
C PHE A 217 1.49 8.25 -19.49
N VAL A 218 2.37 9.23 -19.33
CA VAL A 218 2.29 10.53 -20.04
C VAL A 218 2.38 10.35 -21.56
N ARG A 219 3.24 9.43 -22.05
CA ARG A 219 3.40 9.17 -23.49
C ARG A 219 2.19 8.46 -24.10
N MET A 220 1.55 7.55 -23.36
CA MET A 220 0.43 6.76 -23.87
C MET A 220 -0.91 7.53 -23.84
N GLY A 221 -1.08 8.47 -22.91
CA GLY A 221 -2.24 9.36 -22.86
C GLY A 221 -3.58 8.71 -22.48
N ASP A 222 -3.59 7.42 -22.15
CA ASP A 222 -4.81 6.65 -21.87
C ASP A 222 -4.87 6.14 -20.41
N ILE A 223 -6.02 6.37 -19.78
CA ILE A 223 -6.40 5.98 -18.41
C ILE A 223 -6.63 4.46 -18.33
N PHE A 224 -6.78 3.79 -19.48
CA PHE A 224 -6.87 2.34 -19.58
C PHE A 224 -5.51 1.65 -19.78
N SER A 225 -4.40 2.40 -19.76
CA SER A 225 -3.07 1.80 -19.74
C SER A 225 -2.80 1.02 -18.43
N ILE A 226 -1.86 0.08 -18.51
CA ILE A 226 -1.71 -1.11 -17.64
C ILE A 226 -1.58 -0.84 -16.14
N ASP A 227 -1.37 0.40 -15.67
CA ASP A 227 -1.10 0.70 -14.25
C ASP A 227 -1.60 2.07 -13.74
N THR A 228 -2.75 2.58 -14.21
CA THR A 228 -3.29 3.88 -13.76
C THR A 228 -3.42 4.03 -12.24
N GLY A 229 -3.81 2.97 -11.52
CA GLY A 229 -3.89 2.99 -10.05
C GLY A 229 -2.53 3.21 -9.40
N LEU A 230 -1.49 2.56 -9.90
CA LEU A 230 -0.12 2.74 -9.41
C LEU A 230 0.42 4.13 -9.73
N VAL A 231 0.17 4.65 -10.94
CA VAL A 231 0.52 6.03 -11.30
C VAL A 231 -0.15 7.02 -10.36
N PHE A 232 -1.43 6.81 -10.06
CA PHE A 232 -2.17 7.65 -9.12
C PHE A 232 -1.51 7.65 -7.73
N TYR A 233 -1.18 6.47 -7.20
CA TYR A 233 -0.49 6.36 -5.92
C TYR A 233 0.88 7.07 -5.92
N ILE A 234 1.70 6.84 -6.95
CA ILE A 234 3.01 7.49 -7.08
C ILE A 234 2.87 9.02 -7.09
N LEU A 235 1.95 9.55 -7.91
CA LEU A 235 1.74 10.99 -8.01
C LEU A 235 1.18 11.58 -6.71
N ALA A 236 0.28 10.87 -6.02
CA ALA A 236 -0.24 11.30 -4.72
C ALA A 236 0.87 11.39 -3.67
N LYS A 237 1.79 10.40 -3.62
CA LYS A 237 2.97 10.44 -2.72
C LYS A 237 3.86 11.65 -3.01
N ARG A 238 4.11 11.94 -4.30
CA ARG A 238 4.95 13.08 -4.71
C ARG A 238 4.32 14.42 -4.36
N GLU A 239 3.03 14.58 -4.62
CA GLU A 239 2.30 15.80 -4.26
C GLU A 239 2.32 16.01 -2.74
N PHE A 240 2.09 14.95 -1.97
CA PHE A 240 2.10 15.04 -0.51
C PHE A 240 3.51 15.38 0.01
N ALA A 241 4.56 14.79 -0.54
CA ALA A 241 5.94 15.16 -0.22
C ALA A 241 6.24 16.63 -0.54
N ALA A 242 5.80 17.13 -1.70
CA ALA A 242 5.96 18.54 -2.07
C ALA A 242 5.22 19.48 -1.11
N CYS A 243 4.00 19.12 -0.71
CA CYS A 243 3.25 19.87 0.31
C CYS A 243 3.98 19.87 1.67
N ASN A 244 4.58 18.75 2.07
CA ASN A 244 5.40 18.67 3.28
C ASN A 244 6.67 19.53 3.19
N GLU A 245 7.32 19.61 2.03
CA GLU A 245 8.48 20.50 1.83
C GLU A 245 8.10 21.99 1.86
N GLU A 246 6.94 22.34 1.30
CA GLU A 246 6.49 23.73 1.22
C GLU A 246 5.87 24.24 2.54
N TYR A 247 5.10 23.38 3.21
CA TYR A 247 4.26 23.76 4.35
C TYR A 247 4.54 22.98 5.62
N GLY A 248 5.35 21.92 5.57
CA GLY A 248 5.79 21.17 6.74
C GLY A 248 6.66 22.05 7.64
N LYS A 249 6.31 22.10 8.92
CA LYS A 249 7.08 22.79 9.96
C LYS A 249 7.97 21.80 10.70
#